data_AF-A0A7S4FGD6-F1
#
_entry.id   AF-A0A7S4FGD6-F1
#
_cell.length_a   1.000
_cell.length_b   1.000
_cell.length_c   1.000
_cell.angle_alpha   90.00
_cell.angle_beta   90.00
_cell.angle_gamma   90.00
#
_symmetry.space_group_name_H-M   'P 1'
#
loop_
_entity.id
_entity.type
_entity.pdbx_description
1 polymer ?
#
loop_
_entity_poly.entity_id
_entity_poly.type
_entity_poly.pdbx_seq_one_letter_code
_entity_poly.pdbx_strand_id
1 'polypeptide(L)'
;RRSGEKRRRNKEKKFYIVKPNNGCMGKGIFMTANPNPKMFDNAVVQEYLANPMLIEGRKFDLRCYVLLLSVAPLRVLFYRDGLVRMCAEEYTPPTEENISVQCKHITNYAVNKRSENFEFNTNADEGDRGNKRDFKFLNRWFYQQGYDAEQIWEGIHDTIIKTFVAVQRTLAQSYKSSVTNDDDSGMACFELLGFDIMLDNTGKAWLIEVNHSPSLVVETPLDHRIKLGLLRETLTLIHVPHTAKRYAAYQDRHG
;
A
#
# COMPACT_ATOMS: atom_id res chain seq x y z
N ARG A 1 -19.02 5.46 -56.94
CA ARG A 1 -17.95 6.10 -56.13
C ARG A 1 -18.55 6.62 -54.82
N ARG A 2 -18.46 5.87 -53.72
CA ARG A 2 -18.54 6.41 -52.35
C ARG A 2 -17.60 5.56 -51.49
N SER A 3 -16.41 6.11 -51.26
CA SER A 3 -15.38 5.58 -50.37
C SER A 3 -15.86 5.72 -48.92
N GLY A 4 -16.21 4.60 -48.29
CA GLY A 4 -16.47 4.54 -46.85
C GLY A 4 -15.15 4.54 -46.09
N GLU A 5 -14.66 5.72 -45.72
CA GLU A 5 -13.48 5.87 -44.87
C GLU A 5 -13.86 5.46 -43.43
N LYS A 6 -13.56 4.19 -43.09
CA LYS A 6 -13.61 3.74 -41.68
C LYS A 6 -12.56 4.54 -40.91
N ARG A 7 -13.00 5.57 -40.17
CA ARG A 7 -12.22 6.20 -39.09
C ARG A 7 -11.77 5.10 -38.12
N ARG A 8 -10.53 4.61 -38.29
CA ARG A 8 -9.83 3.83 -37.28
C ARG A 8 -9.67 4.76 -36.08
N ARG A 9 -10.45 4.52 -35.01
CA ARG A 9 -10.10 5.05 -33.68
C ARG A 9 -8.68 4.56 -33.39
N ASN A 10 -7.70 5.47 -33.33
CA ASN A 10 -6.39 5.15 -32.76
C ASN A 10 -6.66 4.63 -31.35
N LYS A 11 -6.47 3.32 -31.14
CA LYS A 11 -6.43 2.78 -29.77
C LYS A 11 -5.23 3.41 -29.11
N GLU A 12 -5.44 4.10 -27.98
CA GLU A 12 -4.34 4.58 -27.16
C GLU A 12 -3.40 3.41 -26.85
N LYS A 13 -2.10 3.67 -27.01
CA LYS A 13 -1.06 2.68 -26.78
C LYS A 13 -1.03 2.37 -25.28
N LYS A 14 -1.27 1.10 -24.94
CA LYS A 14 -1.24 0.64 -23.55
C LYS A 14 0.19 0.30 -23.13
N PHE A 15 0.47 0.56 -21.85
CA PHE A 15 1.70 0.16 -21.20
C PHE A 15 1.38 -0.78 -20.05
N TYR A 16 2.36 -1.59 -19.68
CA TYR A 16 2.24 -2.62 -18.67
C TYR A 16 3.42 -2.51 -17.72
N ILE A 17 3.18 -2.85 -16.45
CA ILE A 17 4.20 -3.02 -15.44
C ILE A 17 4.37 -4.52 -15.17
N VAL A 18 5.61 -5.00 -15.22
CA VAL A 18 5.96 -6.40 -14.97
C VAL A 18 6.57 -6.50 -13.58
N LYS A 19 6.01 -7.38 -12.75
CA LYS A 19 6.41 -7.60 -11.35
C LYS A 19 6.81 -9.07 -11.15
N PRO A 20 8.11 -9.40 -11.09
CA PRO A 20 8.57 -10.77 -10.83
C PRO A 20 8.25 -11.24 -9.40
N ASN A 21 7.84 -12.50 -9.22
CA ASN A 21 7.42 -13.06 -7.91
C ASN A 21 8.55 -13.10 -6.86
N ASN A 22 9.82 -13.09 -7.27
CA ASN A 22 10.97 -13.19 -6.35
C ASN A 22 11.55 -11.83 -5.93
N GLY A 23 10.91 -10.72 -6.28
CA GLY A 23 11.39 -9.37 -5.96
C GLY A 23 10.64 -8.75 -4.78
N CYS A 24 11.36 -8.38 -3.72
CA CYS A 24 10.87 -7.39 -2.75
C CYS A 24 11.45 -6.00 -3.10
N MET A 25 10.82 -4.93 -2.60
CA MET A 25 11.33 -3.56 -2.72
C MET A 25 11.47 -3.02 -4.16
N GLY A 26 10.69 -3.54 -5.11
CA GLY A 26 10.71 -3.10 -6.50
C GLY A 26 11.87 -3.65 -7.36
N LYS A 27 12.67 -4.58 -6.83
CA LYS A 27 13.75 -5.22 -7.60
C LYS A 27 13.17 -6.00 -8.79
N GLY A 28 13.65 -5.67 -9.99
CA GLY A 28 13.24 -6.32 -11.23
C GLY A 28 11.88 -5.85 -11.77
N ILE A 29 11.26 -4.83 -11.17
CA ILE A 29 10.07 -4.21 -11.76
C ILE A 29 10.49 -3.33 -12.94
N PHE A 30 9.83 -3.49 -14.07
CA PHE A 30 10.03 -2.64 -15.24
C PHE A 30 8.72 -2.47 -16.00
N MET A 31 8.72 -1.53 -16.94
CA MET A 31 7.58 -1.25 -17.81
C MET A 31 7.84 -1.71 -19.25
N THR A 32 6.77 -2.06 -19.95
CA THR A 32 6.82 -2.46 -21.37
C THR A 32 5.53 -2.07 -22.09
N ALA A 33 5.64 -1.71 -23.37
CA ALA A 33 4.47 -1.58 -24.27
C ALA A 33 4.04 -2.93 -24.87
N ASN A 34 4.94 -3.92 -24.88
CA ASN A 34 4.77 -5.21 -25.55
C ASN A 34 5.05 -6.35 -24.56
N PRO A 35 4.13 -6.64 -23.64
CA PRO A 35 4.33 -7.75 -22.70
C PRO A 35 4.24 -9.07 -23.47
N ASN A 36 5.30 -9.87 -23.40
CA ASN A 36 5.27 -11.25 -23.87
C ASN A 36 5.27 -12.19 -22.65
N PRO A 37 4.12 -12.78 -22.28
CA PRO A 37 4.03 -13.65 -21.11
C PRO A 37 5.01 -14.83 -21.13
N LYS A 38 5.43 -15.29 -22.31
CA LYS A 38 6.40 -16.39 -22.46
C LYS A 38 7.84 -15.99 -22.07
N MET A 39 8.12 -14.70 -21.94
CA MET A 39 9.44 -14.19 -21.55
C MET A 39 9.57 -14.04 -20.02
N PHE A 40 8.50 -14.29 -19.26
CA PHE A 40 8.49 -14.06 -17.82
C PHE A 40 8.09 -15.34 -17.09
N ASP A 41 9.07 -16.02 -16.49
CA ASP A 41 8.78 -17.07 -15.54
C ASP A 41 8.32 -16.45 -14.21
N ASN A 42 7.14 -16.84 -13.73
CA ASN A 42 6.60 -16.43 -12.43
C ASN A 42 6.57 -14.89 -12.22
N ALA A 43 5.82 -14.18 -13.06
CA ALA A 43 5.62 -12.74 -12.92
C ALA A 43 4.15 -12.34 -13.10
N VAL A 44 3.78 -11.21 -12.51
CA VAL A 44 2.51 -10.53 -12.78
C VAL A 44 2.75 -9.46 -13.84
N VAL A 45 2.00 -9.53 -14.94
CA VAL A 45 1.91 -8.45 -15.93
C VAL A 45 0.60 -7.69 -15.67
N GLN A 46 0.72 -6.42 -15.29
CA GLN A 46 -0.41 -5.58 -14.93
C GLN A 46 -0.49 -4.38 -15.87
N GLU A 47 -1.69 -4.02 -16.33
CA GLU A 47 -1.90 -2.79 -17.08
C GLU A 47 -1.49 -1.58 -16.24
N TYR A 48 -0.71 -0.67 -16.81
CA TYR A 48 -0.17 0.47 -16.10
C TYR A 48 -1.21 1.58 -15.95
N LEU A 49 -1.34 2.14 -14.75
CA LEU A 49 -2.17 3.31 -14.51
C LEU A 49 -1.50 4.57 -15.09
N ALA A 50 -1.89 4.93 -16.30
CA ALA A 50 -1.31 6.04 -17.07
C ALA A 50 -1.85 7.43 -16.70
N ASN A 51 -2.96 7.50 -15.98
CA ASN A 51 -3.56 8.76 -15.51
C ASN A 51 -3.67 8.77 -13.98
N PRO A 52 -2.54 8.72 -13.25
CA PRO A 52 -2.57 8.78 -11.79
C PRO A 52 -2.92 10.21 -11.32
N MET A 53 -3.44 10.31 -10.10
CA MET A 53 -3.41 11.59 -9.38
C MET A 53 -1.96 11.99 -9.12
N LEU A 54 -1.67 13.29 -9.21
CA LEU A 54 -0.33 13.84 -9.03
C LEU A 54 -0.32 14.86 -7.90
N ILE A 55 0.72 14.82 -7.07
CA ILE A 55 1.02 15.86 -6.07
C ILE A 55 2.29 16.55 -6.56
N GLU A 56 2.23 17.87 -6.79
CA GLU A 56 3.37 18.67 -7.26
C GLU A 56 4.02 18.07 -8.52
N GLY A 57 3.19 17.65 -9.48
CA GLY A 57 3.62 17.01 -10.73
C GLY A 57 4.18 15.61 -10.58
N ARG A 58 4.25 15.04 -9.38
CA ARG A 58 4.86 13.73 -9.10
C ARG A 58 3.82 12.66 -8.84
N LYS A 59 4.09 11.47 -9.36
CA LYS A 59 3.28 10.27 -9.09
C LYS A 59 3.51 9.83 -7.65
N PHE A 60 2.47 9.34 -6.99
CA PHE A 60 2.57 8.83 -5.62
C PHE A 60 1.71 7.59 -5.43
N ASP A 61 1.98 6.87 -4.34
CA ASP A 61 1.05 5.90 -3.77
C ASP A 61 0.88 6.11 -2.27
N LEU A 62 -0.11 5.42 -1.71
CA LEU A 62 -0.47 5.45 -0.31
C LEU A 62 -0.09 4.11 0.30
N ARG A 63 0.79 4.14 1.31
CA ARG A 63 0.99 3.06 2.26
C ARG A 63 -0.02 3.22 3.39
N CYS A 64 -1.07 2.43 3.31
CA CYS A 64 -2.07 2.29 4.36
C CYS A 64 -1.70 1.13 5.28
N TYR A 65 -1.75 1.33 6.59
CA TYR A 65 -1.54 0.24 7.56
C TYR A 65 -2.89 -0.29 8.04
N VAL A 66 -3.05 -1.60 7.97
CA VAL A 66 -4.31 -2.27 8.30
C VAL A 66 -4.03 -3.43 9.24
N LEU A 67 -4.69 -3.45 10.39
CA LEU A 67 -4.60 -4.51 11.37
C LEU A 67 -5.77 -5.48 11.18
N LEU A 68 -5.45 -6.72 10.81
CA LEU A 68 -6.38 -7.84 10.82
C LEU A 68 -6.33 -8.48 12.22
N LEU A 69 -7.37 -8.26 13.02
CA LEU A 69 -7.47 -8.80 14.38
C LEU A 69 -8.10 -10.18 14.44
N SER A 70 -8.98 -10.48 13.49
CA SER A 70 -9.67 -11.77 13.41
C SER A 70 -10.23 -11.98 12.00
N VAL A 71 -10.30 -13.23 11.58
CA VAL A 71 -10.88 -13.66 10.30
C VAL A 71 -12.26 -14.32 10.46
N ALA A 72 -12.62 -14.68 11.70
CA ALA A 72 -13.89 -15.32 12.03
C ALA A 72 -14.26 -15.02 13.51
N PRO A 73 -15.04 -13.95 13.79
CA PRO A 73 -15.61 -12.99 12.83
C PRO A 73 -14.54 -12.08 12.22
N LEU A 74 -14.77 -11.58 10.99
CA LEU A 74 -13.81 -10.67 10.35
C LEU A 74 -13.73 -9.34 11.12
N ARG A 75 -12.55 -9.00 11.62
CA ARG A 75 -12.27 -7.73 12.32
C ARG A 75 -11.03 -7.07 11.70
N VAL A 76 -11.28 -5.99 10.96
CA VAL A 76 -10.28 -5.22 10.22
C VAL A 76 -10.27 -3.80 10.75
N LEU A 77 -9.10 -3.29 11.11
CA LEU A 77 -8.91 -1.95 11.62
C LEU A 77 -7.95 -1.17 10.71
N PHE A 78 -8.37 0.02 10.28
CA PHE A 78 -7.56 0.92 9.48
C PHE A 78 -6.84 1.92 10.39
N TYR A 79 -5.51 2.03 10.26
CA TYR A 79 -4.75 3.04 10.99
C TYR A 79 -4.91 4.40 10.32
N ARG A 80 -5.28 5.43 11.10
CA ARG A 80 -5.68 6.74 10.57
C ARG A 80 -4.53 7.61 10.05
N ASP A 81 -3.30 7.13 10.13
CA ASP A 81 -2.13 7.76 9.54
C ASP A 81 -1.39 6.75 8.63
N GLY A 82 -0.49 7.23 7.79
CA GLY A 82 0.20 6.39 6.81
C GLY A 82 1.23 7.19 6.02
N LEU A 83 1.82 6.56 5.01
CA LEU A 83 2.83 7.23 4.19
C LEU A 83 2.29 7.49 2.79
N VAL A 84 2.27 8.76 2.39
CA VAL A 84 2.23 9.17 0.99
C VAL A 84 3.65 9.07 0.46
N ARG A 85 3.91 8.20 -0.52
CA ARG A 85 5.25 7.99 -1.08
C ARG A 85 5.28 8.50 -2.51
N MET A 86 5.97 9.62 -2.70
CA MET A 86 6.08 10.26 -3.99
C MET A 86 7.33 9.76 -4.73
N CYS A 87 7.21 9.66 -6.04
CA CYS A 87 8.33 9.53 -6.96
C CYS A 87 9.32 10.68 -6.77
N ALA A 88 10.60 10.45 -7.04
CA ALA A 88 11.63 11.50 -6.97
C ALA A 88 11.51 12.48 -8.15
N GLU A 89 11.13 11.98 -9.32
CA GLU A 89 11.03 12.77 -10.55
C GLU A 89 9.58 13.11 -10.91
N GLU A 90 9.41 14.20 -11.67
CA GLU A 90 8.11 14.59 -12.22
C GLU A 90 7.55 13.54 -13.17
N TYR A 91 6.24 13.35 -13.08
CA TYR A 91 5.51 12.41 -13.88
C TYR A 91 5.31 12.94 -15.30
N THR A 92 5.54 12.07 -16.27
CA THR A 92 5.10 12.24 -17.65
C THR A 92 4.36 10.96 -18.05
N PRO A 93 3.30 11.04 -18.88
CA PRO A 93 2.62 9.84 -19.39
C PRO A 93 3.62 8.89 -20.05
N PRO A 94 3.43 7.57 -19.95
CA PRO A 94 4.39 6.60 -20.46
C PRO A 94 4.51 6.67 -21.99
N THR A 95 5.75 6.64 -22.46
CA THR A 95 6.17 6.52 -23.86
C THR A 95 7.28 5.46 -23.95
N GLU A 96 7.59 4.95 -25.14
CA GLU A 96 8.67 3.95 -25.26
C GLU A 96 10.04 4.51 -24.86
N GLU A 97 10.21 5.83 -24.94
CA GLU A 97 11.44 6.54 -24.58
C GLU A 97 11.59 6.74 -23.07
N ASN A 98 10.49 6.87 -22.32
CA ASN A 98 10.55 7.24 -20.89
C ASN A 98 10.27 6.09 -19.91
N ILE A 99 9.72 4.95 -20.36
CA ILE A 99 9.34 3.83 -19.50
C ILE A 99 10.52 3.16 -18.77
N SER A 100 11.76 3.42 -19.21
CA SER A 100 12.99 3.00 -18.53
C SER A 100 13.36 3.89 -17.33
N VAL A 101 12.82 5.10 -17.24
CA VAL A 101 13.07 6.04 -16.15
C VAL A 101 12.19 5.67 -14.96
N GLN A 102 12.71 4.82 -14.08
CA GLN A 102 11.91 4.22 -13.01
C GLN A 102 11.41 5.26 -11.98
N CYS A 103 12.23 6.26 -11.63
CA CYS A 103 11.95 7.25 -10.57
C CYS A 103 10.79 8.21 -10.84
N LYS A 104 10.17 8.17 -12.04
CA LYS A 104 8.90 8.86 -12.35
C LYS A 104 7.69 7.91 -12.37
N HIS A 105 7.91 6.62 -12.58
CA HIS A 105 6.83 5.64 -12.84
C HIS A 105 6.59 4.63 -11.71
N ILE A 106 7.63 4.30 -10.93
CA ILE A 106 7.64 3.31 -9.87
C ILE A 106 7.75 4.04 -8.53
N THR A 107 6.75 3.91 -7.68
CA THR A 107 6.62 4.63 -6.39
C THR A 107 7.37 3.96 -5.24
N ASN A 108 7.92 2.75 -5.45
CA ASN A 108 8.63 2.03 -4.40
C ASN A 108 9.77 2.88 -3.83
N TYR A 109 9.78 3.06 -2.52
CA TYR A 109 10.77 3.87 -1.82
C TYR A 109 12.22 3.42 -2.07
N ALA A 110 12.49 2.12 -2.18
CA ALA A 110 13.85 1.61 -2.41
C ALA A 110 14.43 1.97 -3.80
N VAL A 111 13.55 2.25 -4.77
CA VAL A 111 13.94 2.78 -6.09
C VAL A 111 14.22 4.28 -5.96
N ASN A 112 13.25 5.02 -5.42
CA ASN A 112 13.31 6.48 -5.38
C ASN A 112 14.39 7.03 -4.44
N LYS A 113 14.66 6.39 -3.30
CA LYS A 113 15.65 6.86 -2.31
C LYS A 113 17.09 6.93 -2.80
N ARG A 114 17.36 6.34 -3.97
CA ARG A 114 18.67 6.35 -4.65
C ARG A 114 18.80 7.51 -5.63
N SER A 115 17.72 8.19 -5.96
CA SER A 115 17.73 9.37 -6.81
C SER A 115 18.33 10.56 -6.06
N GLU A 116 19.13 11.37 -6.74
CA GLU A 116 19.64 12.64 -6.21
C GLU A 116 18.52 13.65 -5.95
N ASN A 117 17.37 13.49 -6.62
CA ASN A 117 16.19 14.33 -6.45
C ASN A 117 15.28 13.86 -5.31
N PHE A 118 15.68 12.84 -4.53
CA PHE A 118 14.90 12.35 -3.42
C PHE A 118 15.19 13.16 -2.15
N GLU A 119 14.18 13.86 -1.68
CA GLU A 119 14.22 14.65 -0.46
C GLU A 119 13.70 13.83 0.73
N PHE A 120 14.57 13.63 1.71
CA PHE A 120 14.21 13.01 2.98
C PHE A 120 13.55 14.02 3.90
N ASN A 121 12.47 13.59 4.57
CA ASN A 121 11.94 14.35 5.69
C ASN A 121 12.98 14.38 6.83
N THR A 122 13.25 15.58 7.36
CA THR A 122 14.21 15.81 8.46
C THR A 122 13.54 16.25 9.76
N ASN A 123 12.23 16.48 9.76
CA ASN A 123 11.45 16.89 10.92
C ASN A 123 10.05 16.26 10.89
N ALA A 124 9.69 15.54 11.95
CA ALA A 124 8.44 14.82 12.06
C ALA A 124 7.21 15.74 12.12
N ASP A 125 7.39 16.98 12.57
CA ASP A 125 6.34 18.00 12.63
C ASP A 125 6.08 18.65 11.25
N GLU A 126 7.03 18.51 10.33
CA GLU A 126 6.96 18.96 8.93
C GLU A 126 6.58 17.79 8.01
N GLY A 127 5.49 17.09 8.35
CA GLY A 127 5.00 15.92 7.62
C GLY A 127 4.53 16.17 6.18
N ASP A 128 4.63 17.42 5.70
CA ASP A 128 4.36 17.85 4.33
C ASP A 128 5.63 18.10 3.49
N ARG A 129 6.83 17.86 4.04
CA ARG A 129 8.10 18.02 3.32
C ARG A 129 8.76 16.70 2.95
N GLY A 130 9.47 16.73 1.82
CA GLY A 130 10.14 15.59 1.23
C GLY A 130 9.21 14.67 0.43
N ASN A 131 9.78 13.58 -0.08
CA ASN A 131 9.08 12.59 -0.92
C ASN A 131 8.29 11.56 -0.10
N LYS A 132 8.34 11.62 1.23
CA LYS A 132 7.45 10.89 2.13
C LYS A 132 6.69 11.89 2.98
N ARG A 133 5.35 11.81 2.93
CA ARG A 133 4.44 12.72 3.65
C ARG A 133 3.39 11.92 4.40
N ASP A 134 2.71 12.55 5.35
CA ASP A 134 1.67 11.90 6.14
C ASP A 134 0.24 12.11 5.60
N PHE A 135 -0.73 11.40 6.17
CA PHE A 135 -2.13 11.56 5.75
C PHE A 135 -2.73 12.89 6.22
N LYS A 136 -2.16 13.51 7.27
CA LYS A 136 -2.55 14.85 7.70
C LYS A 136 -2.25 15.88 6.59
N PHE A 137 -1.09 15.78 5.94
CA PHE A 137 -0.75 16.54 4.74
C PHE A 137 -1.73 16.22 3.60
N LEU A 138 -1.95 14.94 3.30
CA LEU A 138 -2.80 14.52 2.19
C LEU A 138 -4.21 15.10 2.28
N ASN A 139 -4.81 15.09 3.47
CA ASN A 139 -6.13 15.66 3.71
C ASN A 139 -6.18 17.17 3.50
N ARG A 140 -5.14 17.90 3.96
CA ARG A 140 -5.01 19.34 3.67
C ARG A 140 -4.89 19.58 2.17
N TRP A 141 -4.11 18.76 1.48
CA TRP A 141 -3.90 18.88 0.04
C TRP A 141 -5.20 18.60 -0.74
N PHE A 142 -5.96 17.55 -0.41
CA PHE A 142 -7.26 17.29 -1.03
C PHE A 142 -8.20 18.48 -0.92
N TYR A 143 -8.34 19.04 0.28
CA TYR A 143 -9.16 20.22 0.51
C TYR A 143 -8.71 21.42 -0.34
N GLN A 144 -7.40 21.69 -0.39
CA GLN A 144 -6.84 22.79 -1.18
C GLN A 144 -7.05 22.63 -2.70
N GLN A 145 -7.07 21.40 -3.20
CA GLN A 145 -7.31 21.10 -4.61
C GLN A 145 -8.81 20.95 -4.95
N GLY A 146 -9.70 21.06 -3.96
CA GLY A 146 -11.15 20.93 -4.16
C GLY A 146 -11.65 19.49 -4.30
N TYR A 147 -10.85 18.50 -3.87
CA TYR A 147 -11.31 17.11 -3.80
C TYR A 147 -12.16 16.86 -2.55
N ASP A 148 -13.15 15.98 -2.69
CA ASP A 148 -13.87 15.42 -1.57
C ASP A 148 -13.03 14.31 -0.91
N ALA A 149 -12.34 14.67 0.18
CA ALA A 149 -11.49 13.73 0.91
C ALA A 149 -12.29 12.56 1.51
N GLU A 150 -13.53 12.80 1.95
CA GLU A 150 -14.37 11.78 2.56
C GLU A 150 -14.72 10.70 1.53
N GLN A 151 -15.18 11.11 0.35
CA GLN A 151 -15.47 10.21 -0.76
C GLN A 151 -14.24 9.38 -1.19
N ILE A 152 -13.06 10.00 -1.25
CA ILE A 152 -11.81 9.29 -1.59
C ILE A 152 -11.48 8.24 -0.52
N TRP A 153 -11.55 8.59 0.77
CA TRP A 153 -11.29 7.65 1.85
C TRP A 153 -12.32 6.52 1.91
N GLU A 154 -13.58 6.78 1.63
CA GLU A 154 -14.60 5.72 1.47
C GLU A 154 -14.22 4.73 0.38
N GLY A 155 -13.78 5.21 -0.79
CA GLY A 155 -13.29 4.35 -1.88
C GLY A 155 -12.06 3.52 -1.50
N ILE A 156 -11.14 4.10 -0.72
CA ILE A 156 -9.97 3.41 -0.16
C ILE A 156 -10.42 2.30 0.82
N HIS A 157 -11.29 2.62 1.78
CA HIS A 157 -11.79 1.66 2.76
C HIS A 157 -12.56 0.51 2.09
N ASP A 158 -13.41 0.81 1.12
CA ASP A 158 -14.16 -0.17 0.35
C ASP A 158 -13.23 -1.14 -0.41
N THR A 159 -12.17 -0.61 -1.02
CA THR A 159 -11.12 -1.42 -1.67
C THR A 159 -10.46 -2.39 -0.68
N ILE A 160 -10.09 -1.91 0.51
CA ILE A 160 -9.47 -2.71 1.57
C ILE A 160 -10.44 -3.80 2.05
N ILE A 161 -11.68 -3.45 2.38
CA ILE A 161 -12.69 -4.39 2.89
C ILE A 161 -12.99 -5.48 1.85
N LYS A 162 -13.20 -5.11 0.59
CA LYS A 162 -13.45 -6.07 -0.50
C LYS A 162 -12.28 -7.03 -0.69
N THR A 163 -11.05 -6.57 -0.49
CA THR A 163 -9.85 -7.42 -0.52
C THR A 163 -9.92 -8.51 0.54
N PHE A 164 -10.27 -8.18 1.78
CA PHE A 164 -10.45 -9.18 2.83
C PHE A 164 -11.64 -10.11 2.57
N VAL A 165 -12.80 -9.56 2.15
CA VAL A 165 -13.99 -10.37 1.85
C VAL A 165 -13.68 -11.43 0.79
N ALA A 166 -12.89 -11.09 -0.22
CA ALA A 166 -12.50 -12.03 -1.28
C ALA A 166 -11.71 -13.25 -0.76
N VAL A 167 -10.98 -13.12 0.35
CA VAL A 167 -10.14 -14.20 0.92
C VAL A 167 -10.64 -14.72 2.27
N GLN A 168 -11.68 -14.11 2.85
CA GLN A 168 -12.14 -14.37 4.22
C GLN A 168 -12.44 -15.84 4.46
N ARG A 169 -13.13 -16.50 3.52
CA ARG A 169 -13.48 -17.92 3.67
C ARG A 169 -12.25 -18.81 3.77
N THR A 170 -11.27 -18.59 2.89
CA THR A 170 -10.01 -19.36 2.86
C THR A 170 -9.23 -19.14 4.15
N LEU A 171 -9.11 -17.89 4.61
CA LEU A 171 -8.41 -17.57 5.86
C LEU A 171 -9.12 -18.18 7.07
N ALA A 172 -10.46 -18.08 7.14
CA ALA A 172 -11.24 -18.65 8.24
C ALA A 172 -11.14 -20.18 8.30
N GLN A 173 -11.10 -20.87 7.16
CA GLN A 173 -10.90 -22.31 7.09
C GLN A 173 -9.49 -22.69 7.56
N SER A 174 -8.45 -21.99 7.06
CA SER A 174 -7.08 -22.20 7.49
C SER A 174 -6.93 -22.00 9.00
N TYR A 175 -7.48 -20.90 9.52
CA TYR A 175 -7.44 -20.59 10.95
C TYR A 175 -8.07 -21.70 11.80
N LYS A 176 -9.29 -22.16 11.45
CA LYS A 176 -9.99 -23.24 12.17
C LYS A 176 -9.26 -24.58 12.13
N SER A 177 -8.51 -24.84 11.05
CA SER A 177 -7.68 -26.05 10.97
C SER A 177 -6.40 -25.98 11.81
N SER A 178 -5.91 -24.76 12.09
CA SER A 178 -4.66 -24.53 12.84
C SER A 178 -4.89 -24.28 14.33
N VAL A 179 -6.03 -23.70 14.71
CA VAL A 179 -6.38 -23.38 16.09
C VAL A 179 -7.46 -24.36 16.57
N THR A 180 -7.08 -25.27 17.46
CA THR A 180 -7.94 -26.38 17.92
C THR A 180 -8.57 -26.16 19.30
N ASN A 181 -8.46 -24.96 19.88
CA ASN A 181 -9.04 -24.66 21.18
C ASN A 181 -10.52 -24.25 21.03
N ASP A 182 -11.40 -24.95 21.76
CA ASP A 182 -12.85 -24.69 21.74
C ASP A 182 -13.22 -23.32 22.34
N ASP A 183 -12.41 -22.77 23.25
CA ASP A 183 -12.60 -21.45 23.86
C ASP A 183 -11.92 -20.30 23.08
N ASP A 184 -11.55 -20.52 21.82
CA ASP A 184 -10.88 -19.49 21.03
C ASP A 184 -11.84 -18.35 20.64
N SER A 185 -11.45 -17.13 20.99
CA SER A 185 -12.18 -15.89 20.66
C SER A 185 -11.99 -15.43 19.21
N GLY A 186 -11.32 -16.22 18.37
CA GLY A 186 -10.96 -15.88 16.99
C GLY A 186 -9.79 -14.90 16.87
N MET A 187 -9.09 -14.62 17.98
CA MET A 187 -8.03 -13.60 18.08
C MET A 187 -6.67 -14.21 18.48
N ALA A 188 -6.48 -15.53 18.29
CA ALA A 188 -5.19 -16.17 18.54
C ALA A 188 -4.09 -15.69 17.56
N CYS A 189 -4.49 -15.14 16.41
CA CYS A 189 -3.59 -14.55 15.43
C CYS A 189 -4.06 -13.13 15.10
N PHE A 190 -3.09 -12.25 14.87
CA PHE A 190 -3.32 -10.94 14.26
C PHE A 190 -2.25 -10.72 13.19
N GLU A 191 -2.53 -9.83 12.24
CA GLU A 191 -1.56 -9.47 11.22
C GLU A 191 -1.62 -7.97 10.92
N LEU A 192 -0.45 -7.33 10.93
CA LEU A 192 -0.29 -5.94 10.52
C LEU A 192 0.14 -5.89 9.06
N LEU A 193 -0.79 -5.48 8.20
CA LEU A 193 -0.63 -5.48 6.75
C LEU A 193 -0.34 -4.07 6.23
N GLY A 194 0.49 -3.98 5.19
CA GLY A 194 0.70 -2.75 4.43
C GLY A 194 0.00 -2.81 3.08
N PHE A 195 -1.07 -2.04 2.92
CA PHE A 195 -1.77 -1.88 1.65
C PHE A 195 -1.13 -0.76 0.85
N ASP A 196 -0.78 -1.05 -0.40
CA ASP A 196 -0.29 -0.05 -1.34
C ASP A 196 -1.43 0.29 -2.30
N ILE A 197 -1.92 1.51 -2.19
CA ILE A 197 -3.08 2.01 -2.94
C ILE A 197 -2.65 3.21 -3.78
N MET A 198 -3.08 3.22 -5.03
CA MET A 198 -2.87 4.36 -5.94
C MET A 198 -4.21 5.01 -6.25
N LEU A 199 -4.21 6.33 -6.38
CA LEU A 199 -5.37 7.08 -6.83
C LEU A 199 -5.20 7.45 -8.30
N ASP A 200 -6.24 7.27 -9.10
CA ASP A 200 -6.26 7.85 -10.44
C ASP A 200 -6.67 9.34 -10.40
N ASN A 201 -6.59 10.01 -11.54
CA ASN A 201 -6.92 11.43 -11.67
C ASN A 201 -8.38 11.79 -11.34
N THR A 202 -9.24 10.81 -11.09
CA THR A 202 -10.63 11.02 -10.62
C THR A 202 -10.79 10.79 -9.12
N GLY A 203 -9.72 10.40 -8.42
CA GLY A 203 -9.76 10.04 -7.00
C GLY A 203 -10.18 8.59 -6.74
N LYS A 204 -10.36 7.76 -7.78
CA LYS A 204 -10.69 6.35 -7.58
C LYS A 204 -9.46 5.59 -7.08
N ALA A 205 -9.68 4.76 -6.06
CA ALA A 205 -8.67 3.91 -5.45
C ALA A 205 -8.42 2.62 -6.25
N TRP A 206 -7.15 2.28 -6.43
CA TRP A 206 -6.66 1.08 -7.07
C TRP A 206 -5.71 0.33 -6.13
N LEU A 207 -6.05 -0.91 -5.80
CA LEU A 207 -5.14 -1.79 -5.05
C LEU A 207 -3.95 -2.19 -5.92
N ILE A 208 -2.74 -1.94 -5.43
CA ILE A 208 -1.50 -2.27 -6.15
C ILE A 208 -0.87 -3.55 -5.61
N GLU A 209 -0.76 -3.66 -4.28
CA GLU A 209 -0.26 -4.83 -3.56
C GLU A 209 -0.69 -4.82 -2.09
N VAL A 210 -0.66 -5.99 -1.46
CA VAL A 210 -0.79 -6.17 0.00
C VAL A 210 0.47 -6.82 0.52
N ASN A 211 1.15 -6.13 1.43
CA ASN A 211 2.38 -6.58 2.06
C ASN A 211 2.07 -7.22 3.42
N HIS A 212 2.36 -8.52 3.55
CA HIS A 212 2.22 -9.27 4.81
C HIS A 212 3.30 -8.89 5.85
N SER A 213 4.43 -8.34 5.39
CA SER A 213 5.51 -7.84 6.23
C SER A 213 5.88 -6.40 5.80
N PRO A 214 5.04 -5.40 6.13
CA PRO A 214 5.34 -4.03 5.78
C PRO A 214 6.63 -3.57 6.48
N SER A 215 7.53 -2.92 5.75
CA SER A 215 8.78 -2.45 6.33
C SER A 215 8.55 -1.48 7.49
N LEU A 216 9.02 -1.87 8.67
CA LEU A 216 9.02 -1.04 9.89
C LEU A 216 10.35 -0.29 10.10
N VAL A 217 11.27 -0.33 9.12
CA VAL A 217 12.55 0.38 9.18
C VAL A 217 12.31 1.88 9.31
N VAL A 218 12.99 2.53 10.26
CA VAL A 218 12.91 3.97 10.50
C VAL A 218 14.16 4.62 9.92
N GLU A 219 14.02 5.38 8.83
CA GLU A 219 15.11 6.15 8.22
C GLU A 219 14.91 7.67 8.37
N THR A 220 13.69 8.13 8.66
CA THR A 220 13.36 9.55 8.85
C THR A 220 12.56 9.78 10.14
N PRO A 221 12.57 11.00 10.71
CA PRO A 221 11.72 11.34 11.86
C PRO A 221 10.23 11.10 11.61
N LEU A 222 9.75 11.32 10.38
CA LEU A 222 8.39 10.99 9.99
C LEU A 222 8.09 9.49 10.09
N ASP A 223 9.00 8.63 9.59
CA ASP A 223 8.84 7.18 9.73
C ASP A 223 8.73 6.79 11.21
N HIS A 224 9.58 7.38 12.06
CA HIS A 224 9.58 7.13 13.49
C HIS A 224 8.22 7.46 14.11
N ARG A 225 7.71 8.68 13.87
CA ARG A 225 6.42 9.14 14.40
C ARG A 225 5.28 8.19 14.04
N ILE A 226 5.15 7.88 12.75
CA ILE A 226 4.02 7.09 12.23
C ILE A 226 4.12 5.63 12.68
N LYS A 227 5.30 5.00 12.52
CA LYS A 227 5.47 3.57 12.80
C LYS A 227 5.46 3.27 14.29
N LEU A 228 6.01 4.16 15.13
CA LEU A 228 5.94 4.01 16.57
C LEU A 228 4.50 4.12 17.08
N GLY A 229 3.73 5.09 16.58
CA GLY A 229 2.30 5.23 16.88
C GLY A 229 1.52 3.97 16.47
N LEU A 230 1.74 3.51 15.23
CA LEU A 230 1.13 2.30 14.69
C LEU A 230 1.37 1.08 15.58
N LEU A 231 2.63 0.85 15.98
CA LEU A 231 2.99 -0.30 16.80
C LEU A 231 2.43 -0.18 18.22
N ARG A 232 2.46 1.01 18.83
CA ARG A 232 1.88 1.24 20.16
C ARG A 232 0.38 0.96 20.18
N GLU A 233 -0.36 1.49 19.21
CA GLU A 233 -1.80 1.25 19.10
C GLU A 233 -2.10 -0.21 18.78
N THR A 234 -1.35 -0.83 17.86
CA THR A 234 -1.49 -2.27 17.55
C THR A 234 -1.32 -3.12 18.80
N LEU A 235 -0.24 -2.92 19.57
CA LEU A 235 0.04 -3.67 20.80
C LEU A 235 -1.03 -3.45 21.89
N THR A 236 -1.59 -2.24 21.96
CA THR A 236 -2.71 -1.92 22.86
C THR A 236 -3.98 -2.67 22.44
N LEU A 237 -4.28 -2.70 21.14
CA LEU A 237 -5.49 -3.29 20.59
C LEU A 237 -5.51 -4.82 20.61
N ILE A 238 -4.37 -5.47 20.36
CA ILE A 238 -4.28 -6.95 20.45
C ILE A 238 -4.37 -7.45 21.89
N HIS A 239 -4.50 -6.53 22.87
CA HIS A 239 -4.66 -6.83 24.29
C HIS A 239 -3.72 -7.95 24.74
N VAL A 240 -2.40 -7.78 24.58
CA VAL A 240 -1.44 -8.76 25.13
C VAL A 240 -1.73 -8.81 26.63
N PRO A 241 -2.37 -9.88 27.15
CA PRO A 241 -2.62 -9.94 28.57
C PRO A 241 -1.23 -9.96 29.19
N HIS A 242 -0.95 -9.07 30.15
CA HIS A 242 0.18 -9.28 31.05
C HIS A 242 0.07 -10.73 31.49
N THR A 243 0.97 -11.57 30.98
CA THR A 243 0.82 -13.02 30.96
C THR A 243 0.26 -13.51 32.29
N ALA A 244 -1.04 -13.85 32.32
CA ALA A 244 -1.67 -14.41 33.51
C ALA A 244 -0.91 -15.67 33.96
N LYS A 245 -0.24 -16.36 33.03
CA LYS A 245 0.67 -17.48 33.30
C LYS A 245 1.99 -17.10 33.99
N ARG A 246 2.54 -15.88 33.85
CA ARG A 246 3.74 -15.47 34.61
C ARG A 246 3.40 -14.90 35.99
N TYR A 247 2.24 -14.29 36.16
CA TYR A 247 1.79 -13.81 37.49
C TYR A 247 1.34 -14.99 38.37
N ALA A 248 0.61 -15.96 37.81
CA ALA A 248 0.26 -17.20 38.51
C ALA A 248 1.50 -18.03 38.87
N ALA A 249 2.46 -18.22 37.93
CA ALA A 249 3.69 -18.94 38.21
C ALA A 249 4.67 -18.20 39.15
N TYR A 250 4.51 -16.89 39.34
CA TYR A 250 5.24 -16.11 40.33
C TYR A 250 4.60 -16.22 41.72
N GLN A 251 3.26 -16.21 41.79
CA GLN A 251 2.53 -16.46 43.04
C GLN A 251 2.70 -17.90 43.55
N ASP A 252 2.74 -18.90 42.68
CA ASP A 252 2.99 -20.32 43.08
C ASP A 252 4.44 -20.59 43.54
N ARG A 253 5.41 -19.73 43.21
CA ARG A 253 6.82 -19.88 43.66
C ARG A 253 7.15 -19.09 44.91
N HIS A 254 6.29 -18.15 45.30
CA HIS A 254 6.56 -17.19 46.38
C HIS A 254 5.38 -17.00 47.34
N GLY A 255 4.33 -17.81 47.24
CA GLY A 255 3.26 -17.98 48.23
C GLY A 255 3.35 -19.35 48.87
#